data_AF-A0A6J7F135-F1
#
_entry.id   AF-A0A6J7F135-F1
#
_cell.length_a   1.000
_cell.length_b   1.000
_cell.length_c   1.000
_cell.angle_alpha   90.00
_cell.angle_beta   90.00
_cell.angle_gamma   90.00
#
_symmetry.space_group_name_H-M   'P 1'
#
loop_
_entity.id
_entity.type
_entity.pdbx_description
1 polymer ?
#
loop_
_entity_poly.entity_id
_entity_poly.type
_entity_poly.pdbx_seq_one_letter_code
_entity_poly.pdbx_strand_id
1 'polypeptide(L)' 'MPFDIVVPPQSIFVMGDNRGDSRDSRYHLEVNNGAVPQGNAVGRVVLVVWPFSSFATLPIPQTFATVPPADVAAAASG' A
#
# COMPACT_ATOMS: atom_id res chain seq x y z
N MET A 1 -17.70 4.19 -0.42
CA MET A 1 -17.31 5.57 -0.10
C MET A 1 -16.50 6.10 -1.27
N PRO A 2 -16.99 7.09 -2.03
CA PRO A 2 -16.17 7.77 -3.02
C PRO A 2 -15.07 8.59 -2.30
N PHE A 3 -13.86 8.62 -2.87
CA PHE A 3 -12.74 9.42 -2.39
C PHE A 3 -11.91 9.87 -3.59
N ASP A 4 -11.29 11.04 -3.47
CA ASP A 4 -10.38 11.61 -4.46
C ASP A 4 -9.26 12.30 -3.68
N ILE A 5 -8.05 11.74 -3.76
CA ILE A 5 -6.90 12.20 -2.98
C ILE A 5 -5.64 12.12 -3.81
N VAL A 6 -4.77 13.10 -3.59
CA VAL A 6 -3.37 13.04 -4.01
C VAL A 6 -2.56 12.57 -2.81
N VAL A 7 -1.86 11.44 -2.95
CA VAL A 7 -1.01 10.91 -1.88
C VAL A 7 0.15 11.88 -1.67
N PRO A 8 0.38 12.36 -0.43
CA PRO A 8 1.52 13.22 -0.15
C PRO A 8 2.85 12.53 -0.47
N PRO A 9 3.92 13.29 -0.75
CA PRO A 9 5.27 12.73 -0.87
C PRO A 9 5.64 11.86 0.33
N GLN A 10 6.50 10.85 0.08
CA GLN A 10 7.02 9.95 1.13
C GLN A 10 5.95 9.24 1.96
N SER A 11 4.75 9.09 1.42
CA SER A 11 3.62 8.43 2.06
C SER A 11 3.02 7.38 1.14
N ILE A 12 2.28 6.44 1.73
CA ILE A 12 1.58 5.37 1.02
C ILE A 12 0.09 5.43 1.37
N PHE A 13 -0.74 5.09 0.38
CA PHE A 13 -2.17 4.88 0.60
C PHE A 13 -2.43 3.37 0.55
N VAL A 14 -2.95 2.81 1.64
CA VAL A 14 -3.08 1.36 1.79
C VAL A 14 -4.53 0.95 1.72
N MET A 15 -4.79 -0.20 1.09
CA MET A 15 -6.12 -0.77 0.96
C MET A 15 -6.05 -2.25 1.28
N GLY A 16 -6.96 -2.73 2.12
CA GLY A 16 -7.07 -4.17 2.39
C GLY A 16 -7.67 -4.91 1.19
N ASP A 17 -7.33 -6.18 1.04
CA ASP A 17 -7.88 -7.01 -0.04
C ASP A 17 -9.38 -7.31 0.17
N ASN A 18 -9.82 -7.48 1.42
CA ASN A 18 -11.25 -7.56 1.76
C ASN A 18 -11.87 -6.16 1.82
N ARG A 19 -12.14 -5.58 0.65
CA ARG A 19 -12.50 -4.17 0.49
C ARG A 19 -13.72 -3.71 1.28
N GLY A 20 -14.68 -4.61 1.54
CA GLY A 20 -15.92 -4.32 2.26
C GLY A 20 -15.79 -4.37 3.78
N ASP A 21 -14.71 -4.97 4.30
CA ASP A 21 -14.47 -5.19 5.73
C ASP A 21 -13.06 -4.76 6.14
N SER A 22 -12.58 -3.69 5.51
CA SER A 22 -11.27 -3.11 5.82
C SER A 22 -11.43 -1.65 6.17
N ARG A 23 -11.06 -1.30 7.40
CA ARG A 23 -10.90 0.09 7.85
C ARG A 23 -9.52 0.61 7.45
N ASP A 24 -9.30 0.70 6.14
CA ASP A 24 -8.03 1.14 5.56
C ASP A 24 -7.98 2.67 5.35
N SER A 25 -7.06 3.16 4.52
CA SER A 25 -6.88 4.59 4.27
C SER A 25 -8.18 5.31 3.86
N ARG A 26 -9.09 4.63 3.16
CA ARG A 26 -10.38 5.20 2.71
C ARG A 26 -11.32 5.55 3.86
N TYR A 27 -11.11 4.96 5.03
CA TYR A 27 -11.92 5.19 6.24
C TYR A 27 -11.30 6.22 7.20
N HIS A 28 -10.08 6.70 6.93
CA HIS A 28 -9.32 7.59 7.81
C HIS A 28 -8.89 8.86 7.06
N LEU A 29 -9.71 9.34 6.11
CA LEU A 29 -9.39 10.52 5.29
C LEU A 29 -9.23 11.80 6.12
N GLU A 30 -9.86 11.86 7.29
CA GLU A 30 -9.72 12.94 8.26
C GLU A 30 -8.34 12.99 8.94
N VAL A 31 -7.53 11.94 8.82
CA VAL A 31 -6.16 11.86 9.34
C VAL A 31 -5.18 11.74 8.17
N ASN A 32 -4.42 12.81 7.91
CA ASN A 32 -3.42 12.85 6.82
C ASN A 32 -3.98 12.43 5.44
N ASN A 33 -5.26 12.71 5.14
CA ASN A 33 -5.91 12.25 3.90
C ASN A 33 -5.88 10.72 3.73
N GLY A 34 -5.85 9.97 4.84
CA GLY A 34 -5.71 8.52 4.86
C GLY A 34 -4.29 8.02 4.56
N ALA A 35 -3.34 8.90 4.29
CA ALA A 35 -1.97 8.53 3.94
C ALA A 35 -1.16 8.12 5.18
N VAL A 36 -0.35 7.08 5.00
CA VAL A 36 0.57 6.56 6.02
C VAL A 36 1.99 6.96 5.63
N PRO A 37 2.78 7.59 6.51
CA PRO A 37 4.19 7.86 6.22
C PRO A 37 4.92 6.57 5.86
N GLN A 38 5.72 6.59 4.78
CA GLN A 38 6.43 5.41 4.30
C GLN A 38 7.40 4.86 5.35
N GLY A 39 7.97 5.73 6.20
CA GLY A 39 8.84 5.33 7.32
C GLY A 39 8.15 4.48 8.40
N ASN A 40 6.81 4.45 8.44
CA ASN A 40 6.07 3.56 9.34
C ASN A 40 5.99 2.13 8.79
N ALA A 41 6.33 1.89 7.52
CA ALA A 41 6.36 0.56 6.94
C ALA A 41 7.64 -0.16 7.36
N VAL A 42 7.48 -1.28 8.07
CA VAL A 42 8.63 -2.12 8.52
C VAL A 42 9.18 -2.97 7.37
N GLY A 43 8.31 -3.46 6.48
CA GLY A 43 8.72 -4.30 5.35
C GLY A 43 7.55 -4.91 4.59
N ARG A 44 7.86 -5.73 3.58
CA ARG A 44 6.88 -6.44 2.75
C ARG A 44 6.70 -7.88 3.23
N VAL A 45 5.46 -8.35 3.23
CA VAL A 45 5.16 -9.78 3.46
C VAL A 45 5.60 -10.59 2.24
N VAL A 46 6.41 -11.63 2.46
CA VAL A 46 6.98 -12.45 1.39
C VAL A 46 6.67 -13.94 1.51
N LEU A 47 6.18 -14.39 2.67
CA LEU A 47 5.97 -15.80 2.97
C LEU A 47 4.81 -15.96 3.95
N VAL A 48 3.94 -16.92 3.65
CA VAL A 48 2.94 -17.46 4.59
C VAL A 48 3.53 -18.75 5.15
N VAL A 49 3.74 -18.79 6.47
CA VAL A 49 4.38 -19.93 7.15
C VAL A 49 3.38 -20.85 7.87
N TRP A 50 2.15 -20.38 8.11
CA TRP A 50 1.13 -21.11 8.85
C TRP A 50 -0.29 -20.73 8.38
N PRO A 51 -1.26 -21.67 8.37
CA PRO A 51 -1.11 -23.11 8.58
C PRO A 51 -0.27 -23.76 7.46
N PHE A 52 0.35 -24.93 7.72
CA PHE A 52 1.23 -25.56 6.72
C PHE A 52 0.53 -25.90 5.40
N SER A 53 -0.79 -26.15 5.42
CA SER A 53 -1.60 -26.31 4.21
C SER A 53 -1.68 -25.05 3.34
N SER A 54 -1.35 -23.88 3.90
CA SER A 54 -1.30 -22.58 3.23
C SER A 54 0.14 -22.06 3.06
N PHE A 55 1.15 -22.91 3.26
CA PHE A 55 2.54 -22.51 3.08
C PHE A 55 2.76 -22.04 1.63
N ALA A 56 3.15 -20.78 1.47
CA ALA A 56 3.27 -20.15 0.15
C ALA A 56 4.19 -18.94 0.18
N THR A 57 4.95 -18.74 -0.89
CA THR A 57 5.66 -17.48 -1.15
C THR A 57 4.70 -16.45 -1.75
N LEU A 58 4.96 -15.16 -1.52
CA LEU A 58 4.19 -14.04 -2.06
C LEU A 58 5.05 -13.25 -3.07
N PRO A 59 5.16 -13.72 -4.33
CA PRO A 59 5.83 -12.96 -5.38
C PRO A 59 5.03 -11.70 -5.73
N ILE A 60 5.70 -10.70 -6.30
CA ILE A 60 5.02 -9.52 -6.83
C ILE A 60 4.22 -9.96 -8.08
N PRO A 61 2.89 -9.74 -8.13
CA PRO A 61 2.09 -10.11 -9.29
C PRO A 61 2.54 -9.40 -10.58
N GLN A 62 2.49 -10.10 -11.71
CA GLN A 62 2.85 -9.54 -13.04
C GLN A 62 1.99 -8.34 -13.44
N THR A 63 0.79 -8.20 -12.89
CA THR A 63 -0.08 -7.03 -13.07
C THR A 63 0.62 -5.72 -12.71
N PHE A 64 1.59 -5.73 -11.80
CA PHE A 64 2.36 -4.53 -11.43
C PHE A 64 3.53 -4.24 -12.36
N ALA A 65 3.87 -5.14 -13.29
CA ALA A 65 4.98 -4.93 -14.23
C ALA A 65 4.74 -3.77 -15.20
N THR A 66 3.47 -3.36 -15.38
CA THR A 66 3.10 -2.22 -16.23
C THR A 66 3.12 -0.89 -15.47
N VAL A 67 3.35 -0.90 -14.16
CA VAL A 67 3.47 0.33 -13.37
C VAL A 67 4.84 0.94 -13.68
N PRO A 68 4.89 2.19 -14.20
CA PRO A 68 6.16 2.84 -14.44
C PRO A 68 6.98 2.95 -13.15
N PRO A 69 8.33 2.95 -13.24
CA PRO A 69 9.16 3.29 -12.11
C PRO A 69 8.71 4.64 -11.52
N ALA A 70 8.79 4.78 -10.20
CA ALA A 70 8.57 6.07 -9.57
C ALA A 70 9.52 7.10 -10.18
N ASP A 71 9.01 8.27 -10.55
CA ASP A 71 9.83 9.35 -11.05
C ASP A 71 10.62 9.94 -9.87
N VAL A 72 11.79 9.35 -9.60
CA VAL A 72 12.63 9.63 -8.43
C VAL A 72 13.06 11.10 -8.35
N ALA A 73 13.01 11.83 -9.47
CA ALA A 73 13.29 13.26 -9.52
C ALA A 73 12.19 14.11 -8.87
N ALA A 74 10.91 13.71 -8.98
CA ALA A 74 9.79 14.41 -8.34
C ALA A 74 9.63 14.06 -6.86
N ALA A 75 10.11 12.89 -6.43
CA ALA A 75 10.02 12.42 -5.05
C ALA A 75 11.08 13.02 -4.12
N ALA A 76 12.18 13.56 -4.67
CA ALA A 76 13.31 14.12 -3.93
C ALA A 76 13.24 15.66 -3.75
N SER A 77 12.27 16.32 -4.37
CA SER A 77 12.10 17.78 -4.34
C SER A 77 11.10 18.28 -3.28
N GLY A 78 10.69 17.42 -2.33
CA GLY A 78 9.75 17.72 -1.25
C GLY A 78 10.40 17.73 0.12
#